data_AF-A0A6I4XPP4-F1
#
_entry.id   AF-A0A6I4XPP4-F1
#
_cell.length_a   1.000
_cell.length_b   1.000
_cell.length_c   1.000
_cell.angle_alpha   90.00
_cell.angle_beta   90.00
_cell.angle_gamma   90.00
#
_symmetry.space_group_name_H-M   'P 1'
#
loop_
_entity.id
_entity.type
_entity.pdbx_description
1 polymer ?
#
loop_
_entity_poly.entity_id
_entity_poly.type
_entity_poly.pdbx_seq_one_letter_code
_entity_poly.pdbx_strand_id
1 'polypeptide(L)' 'IPNFWKTDCAYYTDAQGNTVKWSEQFTSEFTYEINHVNQCLQDKKLTSPVMTKELTIATVKIVEGFYQEWFDNE' A
#
# COMPACT_ATOMS: atom_id res chain seq x y z
N ILE A 1 -13.50 0.88 2.27
CA ILE A 1 -13.19 2.15 2.97
C ILE A 1 -13.52 3.32 2.02
N PRO A 2 -14.58 4.11 2.27
CA PRO A 2 -14.88 5.29 1.46
C PRO A 2 -13.70 6.27 1.51
N ASN A 3 -13.27 6.79 0.36
CA ASN A 3 -12.17 7.77 0.22
C ASN A 3 -10.75 7.27 0.58
N PHE A 4 -10.48 5.96 0.63
CA PHE A 4 -9.12 5.41 0.86
C PHE A 4 -8.05 6.03 -0.05
N TRP A 5 -8.43 6.39 -1.27
CA TRP A 5 -7.56 6.96 -2.32
C TRP A 5 -7.47 8.50 -2.32
N LYS A 6 -8.12 9.21 -1.38
CA LYS A 6 -8.18 10.69 -1.39
C LYS A 6 -7.21 11.37 -0.43
N THR A 7 -6.42 10.60 0.31
CA THR A 7 -5.50 11.15 1.30
C THR A 7 -4.15 11.47 0.64
N ASP A 8 -3.79 12.76 0.61
CA ASP A 8 -2.55 13.29 0.03
C ASP A 8 -1.43 13.49 1.07
N CYS A 9 -1.70 13.08 2.32
CA CYS A 9 -0.80 13.31 3.43
C CYS A 9 -0.90 12.21 4.49
N ALA A 10 0.25 11.83 5.05
CA ALA A 10 0.37 10.98 6.22
C ALA A 10 0.62 11.84 7.47
N TYR A 11 0.11 11.37 8.60
CA TYR A 11 0.45 11.91 9.91
C TYR A 11 1.19 10.84 10.70
N TYR A 12 2.32 11.20 11.30
CA TYR A 12 3.06 10.30 12.18
C TYR A 12 3.53 11.04 13.43
N THR A 13 3.75 10.30 14.51
CA THR A 13 4.33 10.83 15.74
C THR A 13 5.82 10.53 15.76
N ASP A 14 6.65 11.56 15.90
CA ASP A 14 8.09 11.37 16.01
C ASP A 14 8.49 10.87 17.42
N ALA A 15 9.77 10.54 17.60
CA ALA A 15 10.29 10.06 18.88
C ALA A 15 10.20 11.08 20.02
N GLN A 16 9.92 12.35 19.72
CA GLN A 16 9.78 13.44 20.69
C GLN A 16 8.30 13.71 21.02
N GLY A 17 7.38 12.95 20.43
CA GLY A 17 5.94 13.09 20.65
C GLY A 17 5.27 14.14 19.76
N ASN A 18 5.98 14.74 18.80
CA ASN A 18 5.38 15.72 17.90
C ASN A 18 4.59 15.01 16.82
N THR A 19 3.40 15.52 16.50
CA THR A 19 2.65 15.08 15.32
C THR A 19 3.19 15.82 14.09
N VAL A 20 3.75 15.05 13.16
CA VAL A 20 4.29 15.56 11.89
C VAL A 20 3.34 15.22 10.77
N LYS A 21 2.97 16.23 9.98
CA LYS A 21 2.28 16.04 8.70
C LYS A 21 3.33 15.86 7.60
N TRP A 22 3.31 14.72 6.93
CA TRP A 22 4.09 14.47 5.73
C TRP A 22 3.16 14.47 4.53
N SER A 23 3.44 15.33 3.56
CA SER A 23 2.72 15.36 2.29
C SER A 23 3.74 15.53 1.17
N GLU A 24 3.58 14.76 0.10
CA GLU A 24 4.35 14.90 -1.12
C GLU A 24 3.42 15.21 -2.27
N GLN A 25 3.90 16.01 -3.22
CA GLN A 25 3.15 16.25 -4.44
C GLN A 25 3.28 15.04 -5.37
N PHE A 26 2.15 14.42 -5.68
CA PHE A 26 2.06 13.40 -6.73
C PHE A 26 0.89 13.72 -7.65
N THR A 27 1.05 13.48 -8.95
CA THR A 27 0.00 13.72 -9.95
C THR A 27 -1.08 12.65 -9.91
N SER A 28 -0.66 11.39 -9.72
CA SER A 28 -1.52 10.26 -9.45
C SER A 28 -0.67 9.11 -8.90
N GLU A 29 -1.19 8.47 -7.87
CA GLU A 29 -0.70 7.25 -7.24
C GLU A 29 -0.47 6.12 -8.26
N PHE A 30 -1.29 6.04 -9.32
CA PHE A 30 -1.20 4.98 -10.34
C PHE A 30 -0.04 5.15 -11.31
N THR A 31 0.47 6.37 -11.52
CA THR A 31 1.56 6.62 -12.48
C THR A 31 2.79 5.78 -12.15
N TYR A 32 3.13 5.71 -10.86
CA TYR A 32 4.29 4.97 -10.39
C TYR A 32 4.14 3.46 -10.59
N GLU A 33 2.96 2.92 -10.27
CA GLU A 33 2.68 1.49 -10.42
C GLU A 33 2.68 1.07 -11.89
N ILE A 34 2.06 1.86 -12.78
CA ILE A 34 2.03 1.59 -14.22
C ILE A 34 3.45 1.58 -14.79
N ASN A 35 4.26 2.58 -14.44
CA ASN A 35 5.65 2.66 -14.91
C ASN A 35 6.47 1.46 -14.41
N HIS A 36 6.28 1.06 -13.16
CA HIS A 36 6.95 -0.10 -12.57
C HIS A 36 6.57 -1.42 -13.28
N VAL A 37 5.28 -1.63 -13.55
CA VAL A 37 4.80 -2.80 -14.30
C VAL A 37 5.37 -2.82 -15.71
N ASN A 38 5.35 -1.67 -16.41
CA ASN A 38 5.93 -1.55 -17.73
C ASN A 38 7.42 -1.91 -17.75
N GLN A 39 8.19 -1.44 -16.76
CA GLN A 39 9.60 -1.80 -16.63
C GLN A 39 9.78 -3.30 -16.39
N CYS A 40 8.96 -3.91 -15.53
CA CYS A 40 9.02 -5.36 -15.30
C CYS A 40 8.77 -6.15 -16.60
N LEU A 41 7.80 -5.73 -17.39
CA LEU A 41 7.49 -6.36 -18.68
C LEU A 41 8.63 -6.19 -19.68
N GLN A 42 9.23 -5.00 -19.78
CA GLN A 42 10.40 -4.75 -20.64
C GLN A 42 11.60 -5.61 -20.24
N ASP A 43 11.82 -5.77 -18.93
CA ASP A 43 12.86 -6.63 -18.37
C ASP A 43 12.54 -8.13 -18.47
N LYS A 44 11.39 -8.50 -19.06
CA LYS A 44 10.88 -9.89 -19.14
C LYS A 44 10.74 -10.57 -17.77
N LYS A 45 10.47 -9.78 -16.73
CA LYS A 45 10.20 -10.30 -15.39
C LYS A 45 8.77 -10.85 -15.34
N LEU A 46 8.62 -12.04 -14.76
CA LEU A 46 7.32 -12.65 -14.51
C LEU A 46 6.65 -12.09 -13.25
N THR A 47 7.44 -11.51 -12.33
CA THR A 47 6.97 -10.99 -11.05
C THR A 47 7.66 -9.68 -10.71
N SER A 48 6.97 -8.86 -9.92
CA SER A 48 7.52 -7.61 -9.39
C SER A 48 8.58 -7.90 -8.33
N PRO A 49 9.76 -7.25 -8.37
CA PRO A 49 10.74 -7.34 -7.29
C PRO A 49 10.38 -6.44 -6.10
N VAL A 50 9.42 -5.51 -6.26
CA VAL A 50 8.97 -4.59 -5.21
C VAL A 50 7.74 -5.16 -4.50
N MET A 51 6.72 -5.53 -5.28
CA MET A 51 5.51 -6.18 -4.80
C MET A 51 5.62 -7.70 -5.02
N THR A 52 6.42 -8.34 -4.17
CA THR A 52 6.69 -9.78 -4.30
C THR A 52 5.47 -10.62 -3.95
N LYS A 53 5.47 -11.89 -4.39
CA LYS A 53 4.39 -12.84 -4.07
C LYS A 53 4.24 -13.02 -2.56
N GLU A 54 5.35 -13.09 -1.84
CA GLU A 54 5.38 -13.26 -0.40
C GLU A 54 4.74 -12.06 0.31
N LEU A 55 5.10 -10.84 -0.13
CA LEU A 55 4.50 -9.61 0.38
C LEU A 55 3.00 -9.58 0.10
N THR A 56 2.59 -9.89 -1.14
CA THR A 56 1.17 -9.94 -1.52
C THR A 56 0.38 -10.90 -0.64
N ILE A 57 0.87 -12.13 -0.45
CA ILE A 57 0.18 -13.13 0.37
C ILE A 57 0.14 -12.68 1.84
N ALA A 58 1.22 -12.11 2.36
CA ALA A 58 1.26 -11.61 3.74
C ALA A 58 0.22 -10.50 3.97
N THR A 59 0.10 -9.55 3.04
CA THR A 59 -0.89 -8.46 3.14
C THR A 59 -2.32 -8.98 3.04
N VAL A 60 -2.60 -9.94 2.14
CA VAL A 60 -3.92 -10.58 2.03
C VAL A 60 -4.33 -11.24 3.34
N LYS A 61 -3.41 -11.98 3.98
CA LYS A 61 -3.68 -12.63 5.27
C LYS A 61 -4.02 -11.65 6.39
N ILE A 62 -3.39 -10.48 6.42
CA ILE A 62 -3.71 -9.44 7.41
C ILE A 62 -5.15 -8.97 7.24
N VAL A 63 -5.54 -8.66 6.00
CA VAL A 63 -6.91 -8.21 5.71
C VAL A 63 -7.92 -9.31 6.01
N GLU A 64 -7.65 -10.55 5.58
CA GLU A 64 -8.47 -11.72 5.90
C GLU A 64 -8.65 -11.89 7.42
N GLY A 65 -7.57 -11.75 8.20
CA GLY A 65 -7.64 -11.79 9.66
C GLY A 65 -8.60 -10.76 10.26
N PHE A 66 -8.59 -9.51 9.77
CA PHE A 66 -9.55 -8.51 10.21
C PHE A 66 -11.00 -8.91 9.90
N TYR A 67 -11.26 -9.46 8.72
CA TYR A 67 -12.61 -9.92 8.37
C TYR A 67 -13.05 -11.08 9.26
N GLN A 68 -12.17 -12.04 9.53
CA GLN A 68 -12.47 -13.15 10.45
C GLN A 68 -12.80 -12.63 11.85
N GLU A 69 -11.98 -11.73 12.41
CA GLU A 69 -12.23 -11.14 13.74
C GLU A 69 -13.57 -10.40 13.83
N TRP A 70 -13.96 -9.69 12.76
CA TRP A 70 -15.19 -8.89 12.75
C TRP A 70 -16.46 -9.71 12.53
N PHE A 71 -16.39 -10.81 11.77
CA PHE A 71 -17.59 -11.52 11.29
C PHE A 71 -17.68 -12.98 11.71
N ASP A 72 -16.61 -13.63 12.17
CA ASP A 72 -16.65 -15.04 12.62
C ASP A 72 -17.04 -15.19 14.11
N ASN A 73 -17.29 -14.07 14.81
CA ASN A 73 -17.82 -14.05 16.19
C ASN A 73 -19.36 -13.92 16.24
N GLU A 74 -20.07 -14.10 15.12
CA GLU A 74 -21.54 -14.21 15.05
C GLU A 74 -22.04 -15.67 15.00
#